data_AF-A0A8S9XC93-F1
#
_entry.id   AF-A0A8S9XC93-F1
#
_cell.length_a   1.000
_cell.length_b   1.000
_cell.length_c   1.000
_cell.angle_alpha   90.00
_cell.angle_beta   90.00
_cell.angle_gamma   90.00
#
_symmetry.space_group_name_H-M   'P 1'
#
loop_
_entity.id
_entity.type
_entity.pdbx_description
1 polymer ?
#
loop_
_entity_poly.entity_id
_entity_poly.type
_entity_poly.pdbx_seq_one_letter_code
_entity_poly.pdbx_strand_id
1 'polypeptide(L)'
;MSKFLHLISYFSCKNWRFTHDNLTALWRGLSPTDKFLFDFDIANVDWEEIITTKVRGTRKYLFKEHEKTIPSAQKRRFRLLVIDRMLHAVLMLFMSNIIVKFIYKSLNT
;
A
#
# COMPACT_ATOMS: atom_id res chain seq x y z
N MET A 1 12.63 -17.05 -0.33
CA MET A 1 12.61 -15.58 -0.12
C MET A 1 13.97 -15.03 -0.53
N SER A 2 14.07 -14.08 -1.47
CA SER A 2 15.37 -13.53 -1.92
C SER A 2 16.10 -12.80 -0.78
N LYS A 3 17.45 -12.88 -0.69
CA LYS A 3 18.27 -12.18 0.32
C LYS A 3 17.94 -10.68 0.44
N PHE A 4 17.61 -10.04 -0.68
CA PHE A 4 17.18 -8.64 -0.75
C PHE A 4 15.90 -8.34 0.05
N LEU A 5 14.87 -9.16 -0.10
CA LEU A 5 13.60 -9.01 0.65
C LEU A 5 13.82 -9.15 2.16
N HIS A 6 14.76 -9.99 2.58
CA HIS A 6 15.11 -10.12 4.00
C HIS A 6 15.75 -8.84 4.56
N LEU A 7 16.72 -8.26 3.83
CA LEU A 7 17.34 -6.98 4.20
C LEU A 7 16.31 -5.84 4.29
N ILE A 8 15.44 -5.71 3.28
CA ILE A 8 14.42 -4.64 3.27
C ILE A 8 13.39 -4.82 4.37
N SER A 9 13.04 -6.06 4.72
CA SER A 9 12.02 -6.33 5.75
C SER A 9 12.36 -5.68 7.10
N TYR A 10 13.64 -5.59 7.45
CA TYR A 10 14.07 -4.92 8.68
C TYR A 10 13.67 -3.44 8.70
N PHE A 11 13.80 -2.75 7.57
CA PHE A 11 13.48 -1.32 7.46
C PHE A 11 12.00 -1.07 7.18
N SER A 12 11.36 -1.93 6.38
CA SER A 12 9.99 -1.71 5.91
C SER A 12 8.90 -2.25 6.83
N CYS A 13 9.18 -3.28 7.64
CA CYS A 13 8.17 -3.96 8.46
C CYS A 13 8.22 -3.59 9.95
N LYS A 14 9.13 -2.69 10.35
CA LYS A 14 9.20 -2.20 11.73
C LYS A 14 8.39 -0.91 11.89
N ASN A 15 7.77 -0.77 13.06
CA ASN A 15 7.12 0.48 13.44
C ASN A 15 8.18 1.46 13.94
N TRP A 16 8.45 2.47 13.11
CA TRP A 16 9.34 3.56 13.46
C TRP A 16 8.52 4.70 14.06
N ARG A 17 8.85 5.10 15.29
CA ARG A 17 8.33 6.33 15.89
C ARG A 17 9.29 7.46 15.54
N PHE A 18 8.87 8.34 14.64
CA PHE A 18 9.59 9.56 14.31
C PHE A 18 9.02 10.70 15.14
N THR A 19 9.80 11.23 16.08
CA THR A 19 9.47 12.47 16.79
C THR A 19 9.94 13.67 15.96
N HIS A 20 9.13 14.72 15.92
CA HIS A 20 9.38 15.93 15.12
C HIS A 20 9.34 17.20 15.96
N ASP A 21 9.51 17.06 17.28
CA ASP A 21 9.40 18.16 18.24
C ASP A 21 10.45 19.24 17.99
N ASN A 22 11.69 18.82 17.74
CA ASN A 22 12.80 19.74 17.43
C ASN A 22 12.61 20.47 16.09
N LEU A 23 12.07 19.77 15.08
CA LEU A 23 11.74 20.38 13.78
C LEU A 23 10.64 21.43 13.91
N THR A 24 9.62 21.13 14.72
CA THR A 24 8.51 22.05 15.00
C THR A 24 8.98 23.26 15.79
N ALA A 25 9.85 23.06 16.80
CA ALA A 25 10.43 24.14 17.59
C ALA A 25 11.30 25.06 16.72
N LEU A 26 12.12 24.48 15.83
CA LEU A 26 12.90 25.24 14.86
C LEU A 26 12.01 26.06 13.92
N TRP A 27 10.98 25.43 13.35
CA TRP A 27 10.02 26.13 12.48
C TRP A 27 9.37 27.31 13.21
N ARG A 28 8.93 27.13 14.46
CA ARG A 28 8.33 28.22 15.25
C ARG A 28 9.30 29.37 15.52
N GLY A 29 10.59 29.08 15.67
CA GLY A 29 11.64 30.08 15.91
C GLY A 29 12.11 30.86 14.68
N LEU A 30 11.74 30.46 13.47
CA LEU A 30 12.13 31.15 12.24
C LEU A 30 11.36 32.46 12.01
N SER A 31 12.05 33.44 11.43
CA SER A 31 11.43 34.70 10.99
C SER A 31 10.45 34.44 9.82
N PRO A 32 9.47 35.33 9.58
CA PRO A 32 8.59 35.20 8.43
C PRO A 32 9.33 35.12 7.09
N THR A 33 10.44 35.87 6.95
CA THR A 33 11.28 35.87 5.75
C THR A 33 11.96 34.51 5.53
N ASP A 34 12.50 33.91 6.59
CA ASP A 34 13.18 32.62 6.48
C ASP A 34 12.20 31.47 6.22
N LYS A 35 11.00 31.54 6.82
CA LYS A 35 9.91 30.58 6.52
C LYS A 35 9.48 30.64 5.06
N PHE A 36 9.45 31.83 4.47
CA PHE A 36 9.12 32.00 3.05
C PHE A 36 10.24 31.48 2.15
N LEU A 37 11.50 31.75 2.48
CA LEU A 37 12.65 31.29 1.69
C LEU A 37 12.89 29.78 1.79
N PHE A 38 12.58 29.19 2.94
CA PHE A 38 12.85 27.79 3.25
C PHE A 38 11.61 27.12 3.84
N ASP A 39 10.56 26.95 3.03
CA ASP A 39 9.38 26.23 3.50
C ASP A 39 9.66 24.73 3.64
N PHE A 40 9.67 24.26 4.87
CA PHE A 40 9.77 22.84 5.22
C PHE A 40 8.62 22.40 6.13
N ASP A 41 7.52 23.17 6.18
CA ASP A 41 6.35 22.79 6.95
C ASP A 41 5.63 21.61 6.29
N ILE A 42 5.79 20.45 6.90
CA ILE A 42 5.20 19.19 6.45
C ILE A 42 3.66 19.26 6.50
N ALA A 43 3.07 20.15 7.32
CA ALA A 43 1.62 20.30 7.42
C ALA A 43 0.99 20.88 6.14
N ASN A 44 1.73 21.69 5.37
CA ASN A 44 1.22 22.35 4.16
C ASN A 44 1.46 21.52 2.89
N VAL A 45 1.99 20.30 3.02
CA VAL A 45 2.35 19.45 1.90
C VAL A 45 1.12 18.74 1.33
N ASP A 46 0.89 18.89 0.02
CA ASP A 46 0.01 18.01 -0.73
C ASP A 46 0.69 16.64 -0.92
N TRP A 47 0.37 15.72 -0.01
CA TRP A 47 0.90 14.37 -0.05
C TRP A 47 0.44 13.57 -1.28
N GLU A 48 -0.75 13.85 -1.81
CA GLU A 48 -1.28 13.13 -2.97
C GLU A 48 -0.45 13.48 -4.21
N GLU A 49 -0.17 14.76 -4.42
CA GLU A 49 0.66 15.22 -5.53
C GLU A 49 2.09 14.67 -5.43
N ILE A 50 2.71 14.78 -4.25
CA ILE A 50 4.08 14.31 -4.04
C ILE A 50 4.19 12.81 -4.27
N ILE A 51 3.30 12.02 -3.68
CA ILE A 51 3.34 10.56 -3.83
C ILE A 51 3.09 10.18 -5.28
N THR A 52 2.11 10.79 -5.93
CA THR A 52 1.79 10.52 -7.33
C THR A 52 2.97 10.82 -8.24
N THR A 53 3.61 11.98 -8.07
CA THR A 53 4.78 12.40 -8.85
C THR A 53 5.97 11.47 -8.60
N LYS A 54 6.24 11.11 -7.34
CA LYS A 54 7.31 10.17 -6.98
C LYS A 54 7.10 8.77 -7.54
N VAL A 55 5.87 8.26 -7.48
CA VAL A 55 5.53 6.94 -8.04
C VAL A 55 5.70 6.95 -9.55
N ARG A 56 5.22 7.99 -10.25
CA ARG A 56 5.41 8.15 -11.71
C ARG A 56 6.89 8.24 -12.07
N GLY A 57 7.66 9.05 -11.33
CA GLY A 57 9.11 9.16 -11.52
C GLY A 57 9.84 7.83 -11.32
N THR A 58 9.53 7.11 -10.25
CA THR A 58 10.10 5.78 -9.99
C THR A 58 9.79 4.81 -11.14
N ARG A 59 8.54 4.77 -11.63
CA ARG A 59 8.16 3.92 -12.77
C ARG A 59 8.96 4.26 -14.03
N LYS A 60 9.09 5.54 -14.35
CA LYS A 60 9.78 6.01 -15.55
C LYS A 60 11.29 5.79 -15.50
N TYR A 61 11.93 6.14 -14.38
CA TYR A 61 13.39 6.20 -14.29
C TYR A 61 14.01 4.96 -13.65
N LEU A 62 13.43 4.44 -12.57
CA LEU A 62 13.97 3.26 -11.87
C LEU A 62 13.57 1.97 -12.60
N PHE A 63 12.29 1.84 -12.91
CA PHE A 63 11.74 0.63 -13.55
C PHE A 63 11.73 0.69 -15.08
N LYS A 64 12.04 1.85 -15.67
CA LYS A 64 12.07 2.06 -17.12
C LYS A 64 10.76 1.64 -17.82
N GLU A 65 9.63 1.81 -17.15
CA GLU A 65 8.31 1.46 -17.69
C GLU A 65 7.70 2.63 -18.49
N HIS A 66 7.11 2.32 -19.64
CA HIS A 66 6.33 3.30 -20.41
C HIS A 66 4.94 3.53 -19.80
N GLU A 67 4.44 4.77 -19.82
CA GLU A 67 3.11 5.13 -19.28
C GLU A 67 1.96 4.32 -19.91
N LYS A 68 2.14 3.86 -21.16
CA LYS A 68 1.20 3.00 -21.88
C LYS A 68 0.96 1.63 -21.20
N THR A 69 1.78 1.24 -20.22
CA THR A 69 1.61 -0.02 -19.46
C THR A 69 0.62 0.09 -18.29
N ILE A 70 0.20 1.31 -17.91
CA ILE A 70 -0.72 1.49 -16.78
C ILE A 70 -2.08 0.82 -17.03
N PRO A 71 -2.74 0.98 -18.20
CA PRO A 71 -4.04 0.34 -18.46
C PRO A 71 -3.95 -1.20 -18.49
N SER A 72 -2.86 -1.75 -19.01
CA SER A 72 -2.67 -3.21 -19.05
C SER A 72 -2.44 -3.79 -17.65
N ALA A 73 -1.70 -3.07 -16.79
CA ALA A 73 -1.52 -3.43 -15.38
C ALA A 73 -2.86 -3.37 -14.61
N GLN A 74 -3.68 -2.35 -14.84
CA GLN A 74 -5.02 -2.24 -14.25
C GLN A 74 -5.92 -3.40 -14.66
N LYS A 75 -5.95 -3.75 -15.96
CA LYS A 75 -6.71 -4.91 -16.46
C LYS A 75 -6.22 -6.22 -15.85
N ARG A 76 -4.90 -6.41 -15.70
CA ARG A 76 -4.34 -7.57 -15.03
C ARG A 76 -4.76 -7.64 -13.57
N ARG A 77 -4.68 -6.53 -12.83
CA ARG A 77 -5.13 -6.45 -11.43
C ARG A 77 -6.60 -6.77 -11.28
N PHE A 78 -7.46 -6.21 -12.14
CA PHE A 78 -8.89 -6.49 -12.14
C PHE A 78 -9.17 -7.98 -12.36
N ARG A 79 -8.53 -8.61 -13.36
CA ARG A 79 -8.68 -10.06 -13.62
C ARG A 79 -8.27 -10.90 -12.42
N LEU A 80 -7.12 -10.61 -11.80
CA LEU A 80 -6.67 -11.34 -10.61
C LEU A 80 -7.65 -11.22 -9.45
N LEU A 81 -8.19 -10.02 -9.23
CA LEU A 81 -9.17 -9.76 -8.18
C LEU A 81 -10.50 -10.47 -8.44
N VAL A 82 -10.94 -10.56 -9.69
CA VAL A 82 -12.13 -11.36 -10.06
C VAL A 82 -11.87 -12.84 -9.82
N ILE A 83 -10.73 -13.37 -10.25
CA ILE A 83 -10.36 -14.79 -10.02
C ILE A 83 -10.33 -15.10 -8.52
N ASP A 84 -9.69 -14.24 -7.73
CA ASP A 84 -9.59 -14.39 -6.29
C ASP A 84 -10.98 -14.42 -5.63
N ARG A 85 -11.87 -13.48 -5.98
CA ARG A 85 -13.24 -13.45 -5.45
C ARG A 85 -14.05 -14.68 -5.85
N MET A 86 -13.92 -15.14 -7.10
CA MET A 86 -14.63 -16.34 -7.57
C MET A 86 -14.13 -17.59 -6.84
N LEU A 87 -12.82 -17.71 -6.63
CA LEU A 87 -12.23 -18.81 -5.87
C LEU A 87 -12.76 -18.84 -4.43
N HIS A 88 -12.74 -17.70 -3.73
CA HIS A 88 -13.30 -17.60 -2.38
C HIS A 88 -14.80 -17.95 -2.34
N ALA A 89 -15.59 -17.51 -3.32
CA ALA A 89 -17.01 -17.86 -3.40
C ALA A 89 -17.24 -19.38 -3.60
N VAL A 90 -16.49 -20.01 -4.50
CA VAL A 90 -16.58 -21.46 -4.73
C VAL A 90 -16.17 -22.24 -3.48
N LEU A 91 -15.08 -21.84 -2.82
CA LEU A 91 -14.64 -22.47 -1.58
C LEU A 91 -15.68 -22.33 -0.46
N MET A 92 -16.28 -21.15 -0.30
CA MET A 92 -17.35 -20.95 0.69
C MET A 92 -18.57 -21.84 0.42
N LEU A 93 -19.01 -21.95 -0.84
CA LEU A 93 -20.12 -22.84 -1.22
C LEU A 93 -19.76 -24.31 -1.00
N PHE A 94 -18.54 -24.72 -1.33
CA PHE A 94 -18.09 -26.09 -1.11
C PHE A 94 -18.10 -26.44 0.39
N MET A 95 -17.55 -25.55 1.22
CA MET A 95 -17.53 -25.72 2.68
C MET A 95 -18.94 -25.74 3.28
N SER A 96 -19.85 -24.87 2.84
CA SER A 96 -21.22 -24.87 3.34
C SER A 96 -21.95 -26.18 3.00
N ASN A 97 -21.73 -26.75 1.81
CA ASN A 97 -22.29 -28.04 1.42
C ASN A 97 -21.77 -29.20 2.29
N ILE A 98 -20.48 -29.21 2.63
CA ILE A 98 -19.91 -30.23 3.54
C ILE A 98 -20.54 -30.11 4.93
N ILE A 99 -20.65 -28.89 5.45
CA ILE A 99 -21.23 -28.62 6.78
C ILE A 99 -22.69 -29.10 6.83
N VAL A 100 -23.50 -28.77 5.82
CA VAL A 100 -24.90 -29.22 5.75
C VAL A 100 -25.00 -30.74 5.73
N LYS A 101 -24.18 -31.43 4.92
CA LYS A 101 -24.14 -32.90 4.88
C LYS A 101 -23.75 -33.51 6.23
N PHE A 102 -22.79 -32.89 6.92
CA PHE A 102 -22.35 -33.34 8.24
C PHE A 102 -23.46 -33.19 9.29
N ILE A 103 -24.15 -32.04 9.31
CA ILE A 103 -25.30 -31.79 10.20
C ILE A 103 -26.44 -32.78 9.92
N TYR A 104 -26.79 -32.98 8.65
CA TYR A 104 -27.84 -33.93 8.27
C TYR A 104 -27.52 -35.35 8.72
N LYS A 105 -26.27 -35.80 8.54
CA LYS A 105 -25.80 -37.10 9.04
C LYS A 105 -25.89 -37.19 10.56
N SER A 106 -25.49 -36.14 11.28
CA SER A 106 -25.53 -36.10 12.75
C SER A 106 -26.95 -36.07 13.34
N LEU A 107 -27.94 -35.59 12.60
CA LEU A 107 -29.35 -35.56 13.03
C LEU A 107 -30.09 -36.87 12.71
N ASN A 108 -29.61 -37.63 11.72
CA ASN A 108 -30.22 -38.88 11.26
C ASN A 108 -29.45 -40.14 11.74
N THR A 109 -28.55 -39.98 12.71
CA THR A 109 -27.87 -41.05 13.46
C THR A 109 -28.29 -40.91 14.92
#